data_AF-A0A1Y2BC73-F1
#
_entry.id   AF-A0A1Y2BC73-F1
#
_cell.length_a   1.000
_cell.length_b   1.000
_cell.length_c   1.000
_cell.angle_alpha   90.00
_cell.angle_beta   90.00
_cell.angle_gamma   90.00
#
_symmetry.space_group_name_H-M   'P 1'
#
loop_
_entity.id
_entity.type
_entity.pdbx_description
1 polymer ?
#
loop_
_entity_poly.entity_id
_entity_poly.type
_entity_poly.pdbx_seq_one_letter_code
_entity_poly.pdbx_strand_id
1 'polypeptide(L)'
;MLKRDIRIFINSDGPIEYTLEYFANSNDEKKFYGDVIFFVRNSNDLLCSFSKSLEKVRCFSKDCTYITLNFAEITDLITENKNLNRTIIENNKFVCGVYIQLYKDIECKDL
;
A
#
# COMPACT_ATOMS: atom_id res chain seq x y z
N MET A 1 -11.79 -4.43 -23.00
CA MET A 1 -10.72 -4.32 -21.97
C MET A 1 -11.41 -4.13 -20.63
N LEU A 2 -11.33 -5.11 -19.73
CA LEU A 2 -11.92 -4.99 -18.39
C LEU A 2 -11.15 -3.91 -17.62
N LYS A 3 -11.85 -2.83 -17.23
CA LYS A 3 -11.28 -1.78 -16.40
C LYS A 3 -11.21 -2.31 -14.97
N ARG A 4 -10.03 -2.27 -14.37
CA ARG A 4 -9.80 -2.63 -12.97
C ARG A 4 -9.31 -1.36 -12.30
N ASP A 5 -10.04 -0.95 -11.29
CA ASP A 5 -9.71 0.24 -10.53
C ASP A 5 -9.15 -0.21 -9.18
N ILE A 6 -8.04 0.41 -8.79
CA ILE A 6 -7.45 0.28 -7.47
C ILE A 6 -7.56 1.64 -6.80
N ARG A 7 -8.21 1.68 -5.64
CA ARG A 7 -8.35 2.91 -4.85
C ARG A 7 -7.49 2.82 -3.61
N ILE A 8 -6.86 3.94 -3.28
CA ILE A 8 -6.04 4.11 -2.09
C ILE A 8 -6.70 5.20 -1.24
N PHE A 9 -7.10 4.83 -0.04
CA PHE A 9 -7.58 5.79 0.97
C PHE A 9 -6.50 5.97 2.02
N ILE A 10 -6.31 7.22 2.43
CA ILE A 10 -5.39 7.61 3.50
C ILE A 10 -6.19 8.36 4.53
N ASN A 11 -6.29 7.80 5.73
CA ASN A 11 -6.81 8.50 6.89
C ASN A 11 -5.64 9.19 7.61
N SER A 12 -5.73 10.51 7.79
CA SER A 12 -4.70 11.33 8.46
C SER A 12 -5.20 12.02 9.73
N ASP A 13 -6.44 11.79 10.14
CA ASP A 13 -6.98 12.30 11.41
C ASP A 13 -6.52 11.45 12.62
N GLY A 14 -5.65 10.47 12.35
CA GLY A 14 -5.05 9.52 13.30
C GLY A 14 -3.84 8.82 12.66
N PRO A 15 -3.55 7.55 13.00
CA PRO A 15 -2.51 6.80 12.30
C PRO A 15 -2.78 6.77 10.79
N ILE A 16 -1.70 6.82 10.01
CA ILE A 16 -1.80 6.60 8.57
C ILE A 16 -2.28 5.17 8.35
N GLU A 17 -3.45 5.07 7.75
CA GLU A 17 -4.05 3.81 7.32
C GLU A 17 -4.14 3.80 5.80
N TYR A 18 -3.71 2.69 5.19
CA TYR A 18 -3.97 2.45 3.78
C TYR A 18 -5.13 1.49 3.64
N THR A 19 -6.09 1.85 2.79
CA THR A 19 -7.07 0.88 2.26
C THR A 19 -6.89 0.73 0.76
N LEU A 20 -6.66 -0.50 0.31
CA LEU A 20 -6.53 -0.91 -1.08
C LEU A 20 -7.82 -1.62 -1.50
N GLU A 21 -8.59 -1.04 -2.42
CA GLU A 21 -9.82 -1.66 -2.92
C GLU A 21 -9.66 -2.19 -4.34
N TYR A 22 -10.12 -3.42 -4.58
CA TYR A 22 -10.21 -4.08 -5.87
C TYR A 22 -11.66 -4.11 -6.37
N PHE A 23 -11.90 -3.46 -7.51
CA PHE A 23 -13.19 -3.46 -8.18
C PHE A 23 -13.22 -4.47 -9.33
N ALA A 24 -13.98 -5.55 -9.14
CA ALA A 24 -14.31 -6.52 -10.18
C ALA A 24 -15.73 -6.28 -10.72
N ASN A 25 -15.96 -6.61 -11.98
CA ASN A 25 -17.33 -6.75 -12.49
C ASN A 25 -18.00 -7.97 -11.86
N SER A 26 -19.33 -7.94 -11.71
CA SER A 26 -20.11 -9.03 -11.10
C SER A 26 -19.89 -10.41 -11.75
N ASN A 27 -19.51 -10.42 -13.02
CA ASN A 27 -19.30 -11.63 -13.81
C ASN A 27 -17.81 -12.03 -13.91
N ASP A 28 -16.89 -11.30 -13.25
CA ASP A 28 -15.46 -11.62 -13.26
C ASP A 28 -15.13 -12.62 -12.14
N GLU A 29 -14.86 -13.87 -12.53
CA GLU A 29 -14.42 -14.92 -11.61
C GLU A 29 -12.88 -14.99 -11.49
N LYS A 30 -12.16 -14.13 -12.21
CA LYS A 30 -10.69 -14.14 -12.18
C LYS A 30 -10.18 -13.72 -10.81
N LYS A 31 -9.21 -14.48 -10.34
CA LYS A 31 -8.42 -14.20 -9.14
C LYS A 31 -7.03 -13.75 -9.57
N PHE A 32 -6.44 -12.86 -8.80
CA PHE A 32 -5.04 -12.46 -8.97
C PHE A 32 -4.34 -12.62 -7.64
N TYR A 33 -3.09 -13.03 -7.70
CA TYR A 33 -2.25 -13.12 -6.54
C TYR A 33 -1.22 -12.03 -6.63
N GLY A 34 -1.03 -11.28 -5.55
CA GLY A 34 -0.03 -10.22 -5.55
C GLY A 34 0.53 -9.94 -4.17
N ASP A 35 1.80 -9.54 -4.17
CA ASP A 35 2.42 -8.91 -3.03
C ASP A 35 2.21 -7.40 -3.11
N VAL A 36 2.02 -6.76 -1.96
CA VAL A 36 1.68 -5.35 -1.85
C VAL A 36 2.61 -4.70 -0.85
N ILE A 37 3.28 -3.64 -1.31
CA ILE A 37 4.13 -2.79 -0.50
C ILE A 37 3.52 -1.40 -0.48
N PHE A 38 3.17 -0.94 0.72
CA PHE A 38 2.76 0.43 0.97
C PHE A 38 4.00 1.24 1.34
N PHE A 39 4.10 2.48 0.88
CA PHE A 39 5.24 3.33 1.23
C PHE A 39 4.83 4.79 1.39
N VAL A 40 5.57 5.48 2.26
CA VAL A 40 5.61 6.93 2.36
C VAL A 40 7.04 7.40 2.20
N ARG A 41 7.24 8.58 1.62
CA ARG A 41 8.55 9.19 1.49
C ARG A 41 8.49 10.70 1.59
N ASN A 42 9.62 11.29 1.94
CA ASN A 42 9.81 12.71 1.82
C ASN A 42 9.64 13.14 0.35
N SER A 43 9.02 14.30 0.13
CA SER A 43 8.74 14.81 -1.22
C SER A 43 10.01 15.19 -1.98
N ASN A 44 11.02 15.66 -1.25
CA ASN A 44 12.29 16.19 -1.76
C ASN A 44 13.46 15.20 -1.61
N ASP A 45 13.27 14.07 -0.94
CA ASP A 45 14.32 13.07 -0.72
C ASP A 45 13.76 11.65 -0.85
N LEU A 46 14.22 10.94 -1.88
CA LEU A 46 13.81 9.56 -2.15
C LEU A 46 14.41 8.55 -1.15
N LEU A 47 15.52 8.88 -0.51
CA LEU A 47 16.18 8.02 0.46
C LEU A 47 15.48 8.09 1.82
N CYS A 48 14.86 9.23 2.14
CA CYS A 48 14.01 9.38 3.32
C CYS A 48 12.63 8.77 3.06
N SER A 49 12.54 7.45 3.23
CA SER A 49 11.32 6.69 3.00
C SER A 49 11.07 5.64 4.08
N PHE A 50 9.80 5.24 4.20
CA PHE A 50 9.36 4.16 5.06
C PHE A 50 8.37 3.31 4.27
N SER A 51 8.49 2.00 4.36
CA SER A 51 7.64 1.06 3.62
C SER A 51 7.27 -0.13 4.48
N LYS A 52 6.08 -0.66 4.24
CA LYS A 52 5.56 -1.84 4.91
C LYS A 52 4.92 -2.76 3.87
N SER A 53 5.41 -3.98 3.79
CA SER A 53 4.79 -5.03 2.98
C SER A 53 3.65 -5.68 3.74
N LEU A 54 2.73 -6.31 3.02
CA LEU A 54 1.88 -7.32 3.62
C LEU A 54 2.72 -8.55 3.96
N GLU A 55 2.38 -9.24 5.05
CA GLU A 55 3.12 -10.42 5.49
C GLU A 55 3.00 -11.61 4.51
N LYS A 56 1.97 -11.60 3.67
CA LYS A 56 1.63 -12.70 2.76
C LYS A 56 1.08 -12.16 1.44
N VAL A 57 1.35 -12.91 0.37
CA VAL A 57 0.70 -12.75 -0.92
C VAL A 57 -0.81 -12.79 -0.74
N ARG A 58 -1.51 -11.87 -1.41
CA ARG A 58 -2.96 -11.70 -1.31
C ARG A 58 -3.66 -12.15 -2.56
N CYS A 59 -4.80 -12.80 -2.37
CA CYS A 59 -5.72 -13.14 -3.44
C CYS A 59 -6.76 -12.04 -3.60
N PHE A 60 -6.73 -11.35 -4.74
CA PHE A 60 -7.71 -10.35 -5.14
C PHE A 60 -8.81 -11.02 -5.96
N SER A 61 -10.03 -10.98 -5.44
CA SER A 61 -11.20 -11.58 -6.08
C SER A 61 -12.45 -10.75 -5.79
N LYS A 62 -13.57 -11.09 -6.41
CA LYS A 62 -14.87 -10.47 -6.08
C LYS A 62 -15.29 -10.65 -4.61
N ASP A 63 -14.76 -11.66 -3.93
CA ASP A 63 -15.09 -11.97 -2.53
C ASP A 63 -14.09 -11.32 -1.55
N CYS A 64 -12.94 -10.87 -2.03
CA CYS A 64 -11.92 -10.15 -1.27
C CYS A 64 -11.61 -8.83 -1.99
N THR A 65 -12.49 -7.87 -1.77
CA THR A 65 -12.50 -6.59 -2.49
C THR A 65 -11.66 -5.52 -1.84
N TYR A 66 -11.17 -5.70 -0.61
CA TYR A 66 -10.34 -4.68 0.03
C TYR A 66 -9.32 -5.25 1.01
N ILE A 67 -8.24 -4.49 1.22
CA ILE A 67 -7.19 -4.76 2.19
C ILE A 67 -6.93 -3.46 2.95
N THR A 68 -6.92 -3.53 4.28
CA THR A 68 -6.59 -2.40 5.14
C THR A 68 -5.30 -2.69 5.91
N LEU A 69 -4.43 -1.68 6.03
CA LEU A 69 -3.17 -1.76 6.75
C LEU A 69 -2.97 -0.52 7.61
N ASN A 70 -2.88 -0.74 8.92
CA ASN A 70 -2.33 0.23 9.86
C ASN A 70 -0.84 0.40 9.58
N PHE A 71 -0.49 1.53 8.98
CA PHE A 71 0.81 1.71 8.37
C PHE A 71 1.81 2.32 9.35
N ALA A 72 1.53 3.52 9.86
CA ALA A 72 2.39 4.21 10.83
C ALA A 72 1.63 5.29 11.60
N GLU A 73 2.07 5.59 12.83
CA GLU A 73 1.63 6.78 13.55
C GLU A 73 2.24 8.04 12.90
N ILE A 74 1.51 9.16 12.90
CA ILE A 74 2.02 10.42 12.36
C ILE A 74 3.29 10.87 13.09
N THR A 75 3.37 10.61 14.40
CA THR A 75 4.54 10.92 15.23
C THR A 75 5.82 10.27 14.71
N ASP A 76 5.71 9.07 14.15
CA ASP A 76 6.87 8.35 13.61
C ASP A 76 7.35 8.98 12.30
N LEU A 77 6.47 9.65 11.56
CA LEU A 77 6.77 10.27 10.27
C LEU A 77 7.34 11.69 10.38
N ILE A 78 7.06 12.37 11.50
CA ILE A 78 7.67 13.66 11.86
C ILE A 78 8.93 13.49 12.70
N THR A 79 9.24 12.29 13.16
CA THR A 79 10.48 12.01 13.88
C THR A 79 11.65 12.04 12.91
N GLU A 80 12.69 12.78 13.27
CA GLU A 80 13.88 12.93 12.42
C GLU A 80 14.62 11.61 12.29
N ASN A 81 14.89 11.22 11.05
CA ASN A 81 15.79 10.11 10.76
C ASN A 81 17.22 10.55 11.03
N LYS A 82 17.82 10.05 12.12
CA LYS A 82 19.17 10.40 12.58
C LYS A 82 20.28 10.20 11.53
N ASN A 83 20.07 9.31 10.56
CA ASN A 83 21.07 9.05 9.52
C ASN A 83 20.99 10.07 8.37
N LEU A 84 19.82 10.65 8.15
CA LEU A 84 19.55 11.57 7.03
C LEU A 84 19.38 13.02 7.48
N ASN A 85 19.24 13.26 8.79
CA ASN A 85 18.85 14.53 9.40
C ASN A 85 17.62 15.15 8.73
N ARG A 86 16.62 14.29 8.46
CA ARG A 86 15.38 14.63 7.76
C ARG A 86 14.20 13.83 8.28
N THR A 87 13.02 14.43 8.19
CA THR A 87 11.74 13.80 8.48
C THR A 87 11.05 13.35 7.19
N ILE A 88 10.11 12.42 7.27
CA ILE A 88 9.30 12.01 6.11
C ILE A 88 8.33 13.13 5.74
N ILE A 89 7.71 13.75 6.74
CA ILE A 89 6.85 14.92 6.54
C ILE A 89 7.70 16.19 6.68
N GLU A 90 7.87 16.91 5.58
CA GLU A 90 8.48 18.24 5.55
C GLU A 90 7.52 19.25 4.92
N ASN A 91 7.41 20.44 5.49
CA ASN A 91 6.52 21.49 4.99
C ASN A 91 5.06 21.03 4.81
N ASN A 92 4.58 20.18 5.74
CA ASN A 92 3.25 19.57 5.70
C ASN A 92 2.97 18.76 4.42
N LYS A 93 4.03 18.18 3.81
CA LYS A 93 3.94 17.40 2.58
C LYS A 93 4.76 16.12 2.70
N PHE A 94 4.22 15.05 2.12
CA PHE A 94 4.90 13.79 1.90
C PHE A 94 4.30 13.12 0.65
N VAL A 95 4.97 12.11 0.12
CA VAL A 95 4.46 11.29 -0.97
C VAL A 95 4.11 9.92 -0.43
N CYS A 96 2.90 9.46 -0.73
CA CYS A 96 2.40 8.14 -0.45
C CYS A 96 2.30 7.31 -1.72
N GLY A 97 2.40 5.99 -1.61
CA GLY A 97 2.19 5.12 -2.75
C GLY A 97 2.03 3.65 -2.39
N VAL A 98 1.66 2.88 -3.40
CA VAL A 98 1.53 1.44 -3.33
C VAL A 98 2.26 0.83 -4.52
N TYR A 99 3.10 -0.15 -4.24
CA TYR A 99 3.70 -1.02 -5.23
C TYR A 99 3.02 -2.38 -5.16
N ILE A 100 2.55 -2.88 -6.30
CA ILE A 100 1.83 -4.15 -6.40
C ILE A 100 2.57 -5.04 -7.38
N GLN A 101 3.11 -6.15 -6.89
CA GLN A 101 3.69 -7.19 -7.72
C GLN A 101 2.65 -8.28 -7.97
N LEU A 102 2.17 -8.37 -9.20
CA LEU A 102 1.21 -9.40 -9.60
C LEU A 102 1.94 -10.66 -10.06
N TYR A 103 1.47 -11.82 -9.59
CA TYR A 103 1.97 -13.12 -10.01
C TYR A 103 0.99 -13.77 -10.99
N LYS A 104 1.54 -14.37 -12.04
CA LYS A 104 0.76 -15.16 -12.99
C LYS A 104 0.50 -16.53 -12.39
N ASP A 105 -0.78 -16.92 -12.34
CA ASP A 105 -1.26 -18.28 -12.01
C ASP A 105 -0.37 -19.01 -11.01
N ILE A 106 -0.36 -18.54 -9.76
CA ILE A 106 0.12 -19.38 -8.68
C ILE A 106 -0.93 -20.49 -8.56
N GLU A 107 -0.65 -21.68 -9.09
CA GLU A 107 -1.34 -22.87 -8.61
C GLU A 107 -1.16 -22.86 -7.10
N CYS A 108 -2.27 -22.62 -6.39
CA CYS A 108 -2.35 -22.30 -4.97
C CYS A 108 -2.00 -23.53 -4.10
N LYS A 109 -0.84 -24.15 -4.35
CA LYS A 109 -0.42 -25.39 -3.70
C LYS A 109 0.57 -25.14 -2.56
N ASP A 110 1.33 -24.05 -2.56
CA ASP A 110 2.43 -23.88 -1.59
C ASP A 110 2.63 -22.44 -1.03
N LEU A 111 1.55 -21.68 -0.79
CA LEU A 111 1.60 -20.37 -0.07
C LEU A 111 0.91 -20.44 1.30
#